data_AF-A0A970F6K4-F1
#
_entry.id   AF-A0A970F6K4-F1
#
_cell.length_a   1.000
_cell.length_b   1.000
_cell.length_c   1.000
_cell.angle_alpha   90.00
_cell.angle_beta   90.00
_cell.angle_gamma   90.00
#
_symmetry.space_group_name_H-M   'P 1'
#
loop_
_entity.id
_entity.type
_entity.pdbx_description
1 polymer ?
#
loop_
_entity_poly.entity_id
_entity_poly.type
_entity_poly.pdbx_seq_one_letter_code
_entity_poly.pdbx_strand_id
1 'polypeptide(L)'
;IAALGIGIAAVLAVHFGFAHSVDNLIIGSVMPLVPGVAITTSFRDILAGHLISGLVRGTEAIIVASAIGVGIATALILLGGIL
;
A
#
# COMPACT_ATOMS: atom_id res chain seq x y z
N ILE A 1 -7.29 4.23 4.91
CA ILE A 1 -7.83 3.50 6.10
C ILE A 1 -7.34 2.05 6.12
N ALA A 2 -7.55 1.27 5.04
CA ALA A 2 -7.10 -0.13 4.99
C ALA A 2 -5.61 -0.31 5.33
N ALA A 3 -4.71 0.45 4.70
CA ALA A 3 -3.26 0.39 4.94
C ALA A 3 -2.87 0.72 6.40
N LEU A 4 -3.56 1.66 7.04
CA LEU A 4 -3.34 2.00 8.45
C LEU A 4 -3.82 0.87 9.37
N GLY A 5 -4.99 0.29 9.08
CA GLY A 5 -5.50 -0.88 9.80
C GLY A 5 -4.57 -2.08 9.70
N ILE A 6 -4.01 -2.35 8.51
CA ILE A 6 -3.01 -3.40 8.29
C ILE A 6 -1.77 -3.17 9.17
N GLY A 7 -1.22 -1.95 9.18
CA GLY A 7 -0.03 -1.64 9.97
C GLY A 7 -0.27 -1.80 11.48
N ILE A 8 -1.41 -1.32 12.00
CA ILE A 8 -1.78 -1.47 13.42
C ILE A 8 -1.97 -2.95 13.77
N ALA A 9 -2.73 -3.69 12.95
CA ALA A 9 -2.97 -5.11 13.18
C ALA A 9 -1.67 -5.93 13.13
N ALA A 10 -0.75 -5.59 12.23
CA ALA A 10 0.54 -6.27 12.12
C ALA A 10 1.40 -6.09 13.38
N VAL A 11 1.49 -4.86 13.92
CA VAL A 11 2.24 -4.60 15.16
C VAL A 11 1.59 -5.32 16.35
N LEU A 12 0.26 -5.23 16.48
CA LEU A 12 -0.46 -5.92 17.56
C LEU A 12 -0.32 -7.44 17.48
N ALA A 13 -0.38 -8.03 16.29
CA ALA A 13 -0.24 -9.47 16.10
C ALA A 13 1.13 -9.98 16.56
N VAL A 14 2.21 -9.23 16.30
CA VAL A 14 3.55 -9.60 16.79
C VAL A 14 3.66 -9.37 18.30
N HIS A 15 3.12 -8.27 18.82
CA HIS A 15 3.11 -7.99 20.26
C HIS A 15 2.41 -9.08 21.08
N PHE A 16 1.28 -9.63 20.60
CA PHE A 16 0.58 -10.74 21.25
C PHE A 16 1.16 -12.13 20.93
N GLY A 17 2.23 -12.22 20.15
CA GLY A 17 2.90 -13.49 19.82
C GLY A 17 2.22 -14.34 18.74
N PHE A 18 1.23 -13.79 18.01
CA PHE A 18 0.58 -14.48 16.88
C PHE A 18 1.44 -14.46 15.60
N ALA A 19 2.46 -13.60 15.53
CA ALA A 19 3.34 -13.47 14.38
C ALA A 19 4.79 -13.16 14.79
N HIS A 20 5.74 -13.50 13.93
CA HIS A 20 7.18 -13.36 14.19
C HIS A 20 7.80 -12.13 13.53
N SER A 21 7.17 -11.56 12.49
CA SER A 21 7.74 -10.46 11.72
C SER A 21 6.64 -9.53 11.22
N VAL A 22 6.70 -8.27 11.66
CA VAL A 22 5.75 -7.22 11.25
C VAL A 22 5.86 -6.99 9.74
N ASP A 23 7.08 -6.98 9.19
CA ASP A 23 7.33 -6.73 7.76
C ASP A 23 6.66 -7.76 6.86
N ASN A 24 6.73 -9.05 7.19
CA ASN A 24 6.09 -10.10 6.40
C ASN A 24 4.56 -9.97 6.40
N LEU A 25 3.96 -9.62 7.53
CA LEU A 25 2.52 -9.39 7.63
C LEU A 25 2.08 -8.18 6.79
N ILE A 26 2.85 -7.09 6.86
CA ILE A 26 2.57 -5.88 6.07
C ILE A 26 2.69 -6.20 4.59
N ILE A 27 3.79 -6.80 4.13
CA ILE A 27 4.00 -7.12 2.71
C ILE A 27 2.88 -8.04 2.20
N GLY A 28 2.57 -9.12 2.92
CA GLY A 28 1.52 -10.07 2.53
C GLY A 28 0.13 -9.45 2.46
N SER A 29 -0.19 -8.53 3.38
CA SER A 29 -1.51 -7.88 3.43
C SER A 29 -1.64 -6.72 2.45
N VAL A 30 -0.54 -6.06 2.09
CA VAL A 30 -0.53 -4.86 1.23
C VAL A 30 -0.44 -5.24 -0.25
N MET A 31 0.16 -6.37 -0.60
CA MET A 31 0.36 -6.78 -2.00
C MET A 31 -0.91 -6.72 -2.88
N PRO A 32 -2.12 -7.11 -2.42
CA PRO A 32 -3.35 -6.99 -3.21
C PRO A 32 -3.85 -5.55 -3.40
N LEU A 33 -3.47 -4.63 -2.50
CA LEU A 33 -3.90 -3.24 -2.54
C LEU A 33 -3.06 -2.40 -3.52
N VAL A 34 -1.86 -2.88 -3.88
CA VAL A 34 -0.97 -2.13 -4.76
C VAL A 34 -1.61 -1.97 -6.14
N PRO A 35 -1.71 -0.74 -6.68
CA PRO A 35 -2.38 -0.48 -7.95
C PRO A 35 -1.52 -0.88 -9.18
N GLY A 36 -0.93 -2.07 -9.17
CA GLY A 36 0.00 -2.53 -10.21
C GLY A 36 -0.64 -2.59 -11.60
N VAL A 37 -1.87 -3.09 -11.70
CA VAL A 37 -2.62 -3.15 -12.96
C VAL A 37 -2.97 -1.75 -13.49
N ALA A 38 -3.28 -0.80 -12.59
CA ALA A 38 -3.57 0.57 -12.99
C ALA A 38 -2.33 1.26 -13.54
N ILE A 39 -1.16 1.05 -12.92
CA ILE A 39 0.13 1.56 -13.41
C ILE A 39 0.43 0.98 -14.81
N THR A 40 0.38 -0.34 -14.97
CA THR A 40 0.70 -0.99 -16.26
C THR A 40 -0.29 -0.57 -17.35
N THR A 41 -1.58 -0.46 -17.04
CA THR A 41 -2.60 0.01 -17.98
C THR A 41 -2.41 1.48 -18.35
N SER A 42 -2.02 2.33 -17.39
CA SER A 42 -1.67 3.73 -17.65
C SER A 42 -0.55 3.85 -18.68
N PHE A 43 0.56 3.12 -18.48
CA PHE A 43 1.66 3.13 -19.43
C PHE A 43 1.26 2.60 -20.80
N ARG A 44 0.45 1.54 -20.84
CA ARG A 44 -0.10 1.00 -22.10
C ARG A 44 -0.89 2.06 -22.85
N ASP A 45 -1.78 2.78 -22.16
CA ASP A 45 -2.62 3.82 -22.77
C ASP A 45 -1.78 4.99 -23.29
N ILE A 46 -0.75 5.41 -22.55
CA ILE A 46 0.20 6.45 -23.01
C ILE A 46 0.91 6.00 -24.28
N LEU A 47 1.43 4.78 -24.33
CA LEU A 47 2.14 4.22 -25.48
C LEU A 47 1.22 4.03 -26.70
N ALA A 48 -0.06 3.74 -26.47
CA ALA A 48 -1.07 3.61 -27.52
C ALA A 48 -1.59 4.97 -28.05
N GLY A 49 -1.12 6.10 -27.49
CA GLY A 49 -1.58 7.45 -27.85
C GLY A 49 -2.86 7.90 -27.12
N HIS A 50 -3.39 7.11 -26.19
CA HIS A 50 -4.53 7.45 -25.33
C HIS A 50 -4.09 8.22 -24.08
N LEU A 51 -3.52 9.41 -24.30
CA LEU A 51 -2.85 10.20 -23.25
C LEU A 51 -3.77 10.57 -22.08
N ILE A 52 -5.02 10.97 -22.34
CA ILE A 52 -5.95 11.38 -21.27
C ILE A 52 -6.27 10.18 -20.35
N SER A 53 -6.59 9.01 -20.91
CA SER A 53 -6.86 7.80 -20.13
C SER A 53 -5.63 7.37 -19.32
N GLY A 54 -4.45 7.42 -19.95
CA GLY A 54 -3.18 7.13 -19.31
C GLY A 54 -2.92 8.05 -18.10
N LEU A 55 -3.02 9.36 -18.28
CA LEU A 55 -2.77 10.33 -17.20
C LEU A 55 -3.76 10.19 -16.03
N VAL A 56 -5.05 9.95 -16.31
CA VAL A 56 -6.06 9.77 -15.26
C VAL A 56 -5.75 8.53 -14.42
N ARG A 57 -5.56 7.37 -15.07
CA ARG A 57 -5.25 6.11 -14.37
C ARG A 57 -3.90 6.17 -13.65
N GLY A 58 -2.91 6.81 -14.25
CA GLY A 58 -1.59 6.99 -13.66
C GLY A 58 -1.65 7.85 -12.39
N THR A 59 -2.38 8.95 -12.45
CA THR A 59 -2.57 9.84 -11.28
C THR A 59 -3.33 9.13 -10.17
N GLU A 60 -4.40 8.42 -10.50
CA GLU A 60 -5.15 7.60 -9.53
C GLU A 60 -4.23 6.57 -8.85
N ALA A 61 -3.42 5.85 -9.62
CA ALA A 61 -2.50 4.86 -9.10
C ALA A 61 -1.44 5.48 -8.16
N ILE A 62 -0.90 6.66 -8.49
CA ILE A 62 0.07 7.38 -7.65
C ILE A 62 -0.57 7.83 -6.33
N ILE A 63 -1.79 8.38 -6.38
CA ILE A 63 -2.52 8.79 -5.17
C ILE A 63 -2.81 7.57 -4.27
N VAL A 64 -3.24 6.45 -4.86
CA VAL A 64 -3.51 5.22 -4.09
C VAL A 64 -2.21 4.65 -3.49
N ALA A 65 -1.14 4.55 -4.29
CA ALA A 65 0.14 4.03 -3.81
C ALA A 65 0.74 4.88 -2.69
N SER A 66 0.69 6.21 -2.83
CA SER A 66 1.14 7.14 -1.78
C SER A 66 0.27 7.03 -0.51
N ALA A 67 -1.05 6.94 -0.64
CA ALA A 67 -1.95 6.76 0.50
C ALA A 67 -1.69 5.44 1.25
N ILE A 68 -1.33 4.36 0.55
CA ILE A 68 -0.92 3.09 1.17
C ILE A 68 0.37 3.28 1.97
N GLY A 69 1.39 3.88 1.35
CA GLY A 69 2.69 4.14 2.00
C GLY A 69 2.56 5.02 3.24
N VAL A 70 1.83 6.12 3.16
CA VAL A 70 1.55 7.00 4.30
C VAL A 70 0.80 6.24 5.40
N GLY A 71 -0.23 5.47 5.04
CA GLY A 71 -1.01 4.71 6.03
C GLY A 71 -0.17 3.73 6.85
N ILE A 72 0.74 3.00 6.21
CA ILE A 72 1.64 2.05 6.87
C ILE A 72 2.68 2.81 7.71
N ALA A 73 3.31 3.84 7.15
CA ALA A 73 4.30 4.65 7.86
C ALA A 73 3.70 5.29 9.12
N THR A 74 2.50 5.85 9.03
CA THR A 74 1.79 6.40 10.19
C THR A 74 1.51 5.33 11.24
N ALA A 75 1.07 4.13 10.85
CA ALA A 75 0.82 3.03 11.79
C ALA A 75 2.12 2.60 12.51
N LEU A 76 3.23 2.48 11.79
CA LEU A 76 4.53 2.14 12.36
C LEU A 76 5.08 3.24 13.26
N ILE A 77 4.90 4.52 12.93
CA ILE A 77 5.33 5.62 13.80
C ILE A 77 4.51 5.64 15.10
N LEU A 78 3.20 5.37 15.02
CA LEU A 78 2.32 5.39 16.18
C LEU A 78 2.52 4.20 17.14
N LEU A 79 2.70 2.98 16.60
CA LEU A 79 2.76 1.76 17.39
C LEU A 79 4.14 1.07 17.40
N GLY A 80 5.08 1.46 16.55
CA GLY A 80 6.38 0.79 16.42
C GLY A 80 7.27 0.87 17.66
N GLY A 81 7.00 1.81 18.58
CA GLY A 81 7.67 1.86 19.89
C GLY A 81 7.18 0.81 20.90
N ILE A 82 6.15 0.02 20.57
CA ILE A 82 5.57 -1.03 21.43
C ILE A 82 6.26 -2.40 21.20
N LEU A 83 7.05 -2.52 20.12
CA LEU A 83 7.72 -3.75 19.71
C LEU A 83 9.13 -3.87 20.31
#